data_AF-A0A1Y2JMN7-F1
#
_entry.id   AF-A0A1Y2JMN7-F1
#
_cell.length_a   1.000
_cell.length_b   1.000
_cell.length_c   1.000
_cell.angle_alpha   90.00
_cell.angle_beta   90.00
_cell.angle_gamma   90.00
#
_symmetry.space_group_name_H-M   'P 1'
#
loop_
_entity.id
_entity.type
_entity.pdbx_description
1 polymer ?
#
loop_
_entity_poly.entity_id
_entity_poly.type
_entity_poly.pdbx_seq_one_letter_code
_entity_poly.pdbx_strand_id
1 'polypeptide(L)'
;MAWGNRLGTPSAKDKQSVLDDIDAQLGDLKVTSEGRAVIVKPWVGMIRADFFFLYSRVVREFATLKASSFRATQSQEATDADMAHSALITPWSQQTSNFGAMERLEVRSLSVVIDEYMPAKGGWLSDKELATFETFKQELVRLNDDCAKKGGYTVEAADYYDRYKEREADKERAKQLWDASR
;
A
#
# COMPACT_ATOMS: atom_id res chain seq x y z
N MET A 1 5.00 12.22 -17.08
CA MET A 1 5.22 10.81 -17.47
C MET A 1 4.14 9.97 -16.83
N ALA A 2 3.16 9.49 -17.61
CA ALA A 2 2.16 8.56 -17.13
C ALA A 2 2.61 7.15 -17.55
N TRP A 3 2.87 6.26 -16.59
CA TRP A 3 3.19 4.85 -16.87
C TRP A 3 2.01 4.07 -17.44
N GLY A 4 0.82 4.66 -17.39
CA GLY A 4 -0.35 4.16 -18.09
C GLY A 4 -0.48 4.87 -19.42
N ASN A 5 -0.08 4.22 -20.51
CA ASN A 5 -0.95 4.04 -21.67
C ASN A 5 -0.27 3.24 -22.78
N ARG A 6 -0.99 2.20 -23.23
CA ARG A 6 -0.74 1.26 -24.34
C ARG A 6 0.00 -0.02 -23.91
N LEU A 7 -0.75 -1.14 -23.88
CA LEU A 7 -0.31 -2.55 -23.72
C LEU A 7 -0.11 -3.13 -22.31
N GLY A 8 -0.88 -2.67 -21.33
CA GLY A 8 -0.77 -3.14 -19.94
C GLY A 8 0.29 -2.36 -19.18
N THR A 9 0.06 -2.14 -17.89
CA THR A 9 1.03 -1.44 -17.04
C THR A 9 2.27 -2.33 -16.91
N PRO A 10 3.49 -1.83 -17.20
CA PRO A 10 4.71 -2.61 -17.04
C PRO A 10 4.80 -3.21 -15.63
N SER A 11 5.35 -4.42 -15.51
CA SER A 11 5.60 -5.02 -14.20
C SER A 11 6.58 -4.17 -13.39
N ALA A 12 6.57 -4.26 -12.06
CA ALA A 12 7.57 -3.56 -11.25
C ALA A 12 8.99 -4.01 -11.62
N LYS A 13 9.17 -5.26 -12.06
CA LYS A 13 10.42 -5.75 -12.66
C LYS A 13 10.80 -5.04 -13.95
N ASP A 14 9.86 -4.83 -14.87
CA ASP A 14 10.13 -4.08 -16.10
C ASP A 14 10.51 -2.64 -15.78
N LYS A 15 9.77 -2.01 -14.86
CA LYS A 15 10.07 -0.66 -14.36
C LYS A 15 11.45 -0.60 -13.71
N GLN A 16 11.81 -1.62 -12.92
CA GLN A 16 13.14 -1.75 -12.34
C GLN A 16 14.21 -1.77 -13.44
N SER A 17 14.07 -2.67 -14.42
CA SER A 17 15.08 -2.84 -15.48
C SER A 17 15.29 -1.53 -16.25
N VAL A 18 14.22 -0.83 -16.59
CA VAL A 18 14.29 0.47 -17.29
C VAL A 18 15.00 1.52 -16.44
N LEU A 19 14.74 1.57 -15.13
CA LEU A 19 15.41 2.53 -14.24
C LEU A 19 16.88 2.20 -14.04
N ASP A 20 17.23 0.92 -13.98
CA ASP A 20 18.61 0.45 -13.89
C ASP A 20 19.40 0.82 -15.17
N ASP A 21 18.79 0.67 -16.35
CA ASP A 21 19.38 1.11 -17.63
C ASP A 21 19.56 2.63 -17.70
N ILE A 22 18.58 3.41 -17.21
CA ILE A 22 18.68 4.88 -17.14
C ILE A 22 19.81 5.30 -16.20
N ASP A 23 19.93 4.68 -15.02
CA ASP A 23 20.99 5.03 -14.07
C ASP A 23 22.39 4.72 -14.66
N ALA A 24 22.53 3.59 -15.36
CA ALA A 24 23.76 3.23 -16.05
C ALA A 24 24.14 4.29 -17.12
N GLN A 25 23.18 4.68 -17.96
CA GLN A 25 23.40 5.73 -18.97
C GLN A 25 23.77 7.08 -18.35
N LEU A 26 23.13 7.46 -17.25
CA LEU A 26 23.46 8.70 -16.53
C LEU A 26 24.86 8.63 -15.90
N GLY A 27 25.26 7.45 -15.42
CA GLY A 27 26.62 7.17 -14.98
C GLY A 27 27.66 7.35 -16.09
N ASP A 28 27.40 6.81 -17.28
CA ASP A 28 28.27 6.96 -18.46
C ASP A 28 28.39 8.43 -18.90
N LEU A 29 27.30 9.19 -18.78
CA LEU A 29 27.28 10.64 -19.00
C LEU A 29 27.92 11.47 -17.87
N LYS A 30 28.47 10.81 -16.84
CA LYS A 30 29.12 11.42 -15.66
C LYS A 30 28.21 12.38 -14.89
N VAL A 31 26.89 12.12 -14.90
CA VAL A 31 25.94 12.87 -14.06
C VAL A 31 26.23 12.54 -12.59
N THR A 32 26.36 13.57 -11.75
CA THR A 32 26.64 13.37 -10.33
C THR A 32 25.50 12.61 -9.64
N SER A 33 25.80 11.98 -8.52
CA SER A 33 24.80 11.24 -7.73
C SER A 33 23.63 12.14 -7.30
N GLU A 34 23.90 13.42 -6.99
CA GLU A 34 22.88 14.40 -6.66
C GLU A 34 21.99 14.72 -7.87
N GLY A 35 22.58 14.88 -9.06
CA GLY A 35 21.84 15.10 -10.30
C GLY A 35 20.95 13.91 -10.65
N ARG A 36 21.46 12.69 -10.47
CA ARG A 36 20.70 11.45 -10.67
C ARG A 36 19.53 11.33 -9.70
N ALA A 37 19.75 11.66 -8.42
CA ALA A 37 18.69 11.68 -7.40
C ALA A 37 17.54 12.63 -7.77
N VAL A 38 17.83 13.79 -8.38
CA VAL A 38 16.81 14.73 -8.87
C VAL A 38 16.02 14.14 -10.04
N ILE A 39 16.71 13.49 -10.98
CA ILE A 39 16.08 12.87 -12.17
C ILE A 39 15.12 11.74 -11.76
N VAL A 40 15.51 10.92 -10.78
CA VAL A 40 14.71 9.76 -10.37
C VAL A 40 13.60 10.07 -9.36
N LYS A 41 13.59 11.26 -8.77
CA LYS A 41 12.61 11.69 -7.76
C LYS A 41 11.15 11.45 -8.17
N PRO A 42 10.70 11.76 -9.42
CA PRO A 42 9.33 11.47 -9.84
C PRO A 42 9.01 9.98 -9.83
N TRP A 43 9.97 9.11 -10.20
CA TRP A 43 9.77 7.66 -10.20
C TRP A 43 9.63 7.11 -8.78
N VAL A 44 10.47 7.56 -7.85
CA VAL A 44 10.35 7.22 -6.43
C VAL A 44 8.99 7.66 -5.86
N GLY A 45 8.49 8.84 -6.27
CA GLY A 45 7.15 9.29 -5.91
C GLY A 45 6.04 8.36 -6.37
N MET A 46 6.18 7.78 -7.56
CA MET A 46 5.22 6.81 -8.08
C MET A 46 5.29 5.45 -7.40
N ILE A 47 6.49 4.97 -7.06
CA ILE A 47 6.68 3.75 -6.27
C ILE A 47 6.02 3.89 -4.89
N ARG A 48 6.16 5.08 -4.27
CA ARG A 48 5.50 5.39 -3.01
C ARG A 48 3.98 5.30 -3.12
N ALA A 49 3.41 5.82 -4.21
CA ALA A 49 1.98 5.73 -4.48
C ALA A 49 1.54 4.27 -4.71
N ASP A 50 2.31 3.49 -5.48
CA ASP A 50 2.09 2.06 -5.71
C ASP A 50 1.95 1.33 -4.35
N PHE A 51 2.87 1.54 -3.40
CA PHE A 51 2.79 0.94 -2.05
C PHE A 51 1.59 1.42 -1.23
N PHE A 52 1.26 2.71 -1.27
CA PHE A 52 0.08 3.22 -0.56
C PHE A 52 -1.23 2.60 -1.11
N PHE A 53 -1.36 2.50 -2.43
CA PHE A 53 -2.56 1.92 -3.04
C PHE A 53 -2.67 0.42 -2.81
N LEU A 54 -1.55 -0.30 -2.72
CA LEU A 54 -1.54 -1.68 -2.23
C LEU A 54 -2.05 -1.75 -0.78
N TYR A 55 -1.52 -0.91 0.13
CA TYR A 55 -1.96 -0.89 1.52
C TYR A 55 -3.46 -0.63 1.67
N SER A 56 -3.95 0.43 1.03
CA SER A 56 -5.36 0.83 1.12
C SER A 56 -6.34 -0.21 0.57
N ARG A 57 -5.97 -0.92 -0.51
CA ARG A 57 -6.77 -2.03 -1.03
C ARG A 57 -6.84 -3.19 -0.04
N VAL A 58 -5.71 -3.58 0.55
CA VAL A 58 -5.65 -4.65 1.56
C VAL A 58 -6.49 -4.30 2.80
N VAL A 59 -6.45 -3.06 3.29
CA VAL A 59 -7.28 -2.62 4.42
C VAL A 59 -8.78 -2.74 4.10
N ARG A 60 -9.19 -2.34 2.89
CA ARG A 60 -10.60 -2.44 2.43
C ARG A 60 -11.07 -3.90 2.26
N GLU A 61 -10.22 -4.77 1.73
CA GLU A 61 -10.52 -6.20 1.63
C GLU A 61 -10.59 -6.83 3.03
N PHE A 62 -9.74 -6.42 3.97
CA PHE A 62 -9.80 -6.87 5.36
C PHE A 62 -11.12 -6.48 6.04
N ALA A 63 -11.59 -5.25 5.84
CA ALA A 63 -12.91 -4.82 6.30
C ALA A 63 -14.04 -5.73 5.76
N THR A 64 -13.98 -6.03 4.46
CA THR A 64 -14.95 -6.91 3.80
C THR A 64 -14.91 -8.33 4.38
N LEU A 65 -13.70 -8.87 4.60
CA LEU A 65 -13.49 -10.17 5.21
C LEU A 65 -14.06 -10.22 6.63
N LYS A 66 -13.80 -9.20 7.45
CA LYS A 66 -14.32 -9.09 8.81
C LYS A 66 -15.85 -9.08 8.84
N ALA A 67 -16.49 -8.26 8.02
CA ALA A 67 -17.95 -8.24 7.89
C ALA A 67 -18.51 -9.61 7.47
N SER A 68 -17.86 -10.26 6.50
CA SER A 68 -18.27 -11.60 6.04
C SER A 68 -18.17 -12.68 7.13
N SER A 69 -17.21 -12.54 8.05
CA SER A 69 -17.01 -13.50 9.15
C SER A 69 -18.16 -13.52 10.15
N PHE A 70 -18.80 -12.36 10.37
CA PHE A 70 -20.01 -12.29 11.20
C PHE A 70 -21.18 -12.98 10.47
N ARG A 71 -21.41 -12.65 9.20
CA ARG A 71 -22.52 -13.21 8.40
C ARG A 71 -22.45 -14.71 8.14
N ALA A 72 -21.25 -15.30 8.23
CA ALA A 72 -21.09 -16.74 8.16
C ALA A 72 -21.79 -17.48 9.32
N THR A 73 -22.02 -16.79 10.43
CA THR A 73 -22.72 -17.32 11.60
C THR A 73 -24.16 -16.80 11.57
N GLN A 74 -25.15 -17.68 11.40
CA GLN A 74 -26.57 -17.31 11.34
C GLN A 74 -27.18 -17.10 12.74
N SER A 75 -26.50 -16.38 13.62
CA SER A 75 -26.97 -16.09 14.99
C SER A 75 -27.36 -14.63 15.17
N GLN A 76 -28.14 -14.35 16.23
CA GLN A 76 -28.49 -12.97 16.59
C GLN A 76 -27.25 -12.19 17.01
N GLU A 77 -26.35 -12.81 17.79
CA GLU A 77 -25.09 -12.20 18.23
C GLU A 77 -24.22 -11.81 17.03
N ALA A 78 -24.21 -12.63 15.98
CA ALA A 78 -23.49 -12.33 14.75
C ALA A 78 -24.11 -11.17 13.97
N THR A 79 -25.45 -11.06 13.97
CA THR A 79 -26.16 -9.92 13.38
C THR A 79 -25.85 -8.63 14.13
N ASP A 80 -25.88 -8.66 15.47
CA ASP A 80 -25.57 -7.51 16.31
C ASP A 80 -24.09 -7.08 16.13
N ALA A 81 -23.18 -8.05 15.99
CA ALA A 81 -21.77 -7.80 15.71
C ALA A 81 -21.53 -7.18 14.32
N ASP A 82 -22.24 -7.62 13.26
CA ASP A 82 -22.16 -7.02 11.92
C ASP A 82 -22.67 -5.56 11.94
N MET A 83 -23.76 -5.29 12.68
CA MET A 83 -24.28 -3.93 12.87
C MET A 83 -23.28 -3.04 13.63
N ALA A 84 -22.71 -3.53 14.73
CA ALA A 84 -21.71 -2.79 15.51
C ALA A 84 -20.46 -2.50 14.67
N HIS A 85 -19.98 -3.48 13.90
CA HIS A 85 -18.87 -3.30 12.98
C HIS A 85 -19.19 -2.26 11.89
N SER A 86 -20.38 -2.33 11.30
CA SER A 86 -20.87 -1.38 10.29
C SER A 86 -20.92 0.07 10.83
N ALA A 87 -21.32 0.25 12.09
CA ALA A 87 -21.33 1.55 12.75
C ALA A 87 -19.91 2.12 12.94
N LEU A 88 -18.93 1.27 13.26
CA LEU A 88 -17.54 1.68 13.47
C LEU A 88 -16.77 1.94 12.16
N ILE A 89 -17.11 1.23 11.07
CA ILE A 89 -16.42 1.40 9.78
C ILE A 89 -16.96 2.60 8.97
N THR A 90 -18.21 2.99 9.18
CA THR A 90 -18.86 4.09 8.44
C THR A 90 -18.08 5.41 8.53
N PRO A 91 -17.69 5.91 9.73
CA PRO A 91 -16.91 7.14 9.85
C PRO A 91 -15.58 7.09 9.10
N TRP A 92 -14.87 5.96 9.21
CA TRP A 92 -13.59 5.75 8.51
C TRP A 92 -13.78 5.73 6.99
N SER A 93 -14.82 5.05 6.50
CA SER A 93 -15.15 5.00 5.06
C SER A 93 -15.48 6.39 4.50
N GLN A 94 -16.23 7.19 5.26
CA GLN A 94 -16.53 8.58 4.89
C GLN A 94 -15.26 9.43 4.84
N GLN A 95 -14.43 9.37 5.88
CA GLN A 95 -13.16 10.09 5.96
C GLN A 95 -12.20 9.73 4.81
N THR A 96 -12.16 8.46 4.41
CA THR A 96 -11.22 7.96 3.41
C THR A 96 -11.75 7.94 1.97
N SER A 97 -13.02 8.30 1.75
CA SER A 97 -13.66 8.30 0.42
C SER A 97 -12.96 9.22 -0.59
N ASN A 98 -12.51 10.40 -0.13
CA ASN A 98 -11.79 11.41 -0.91
C ASN A 98 -10.46 11.78 -0.22
N PHE A 99 -9.71 10.78 0.24
CA PHE A 99 -8.56 10.97 1.11
C PHE A 99 -7.45 11.90 0.54
N GLY A 100 -7.36 12.04 -0.78
CA GLY A 100 -6.34 12.89 -1.44
C GLY A 100 -4.93 12.31 -1.26
N ALA A 101 -4.79 11.01 -1.51
CA ALA A 101 -3.54 10.29 -1.23
C ALA A 101 -2.35 10.85 -2.01
N MET A 102 -2.54 11.17 -3.29
CA MET A 102 -1.45 11.63 -4.15
C MET A 102 -0.91 12.98 -3.66
N GLU A 103 -1.80 13.92 -3.36
CA GLU A 103 -1.47 15.25 -2.85
C GLU A 103 -0.73 15.16 -1.50
N ARG A 104 -1.13 14.21 -0.64
CA ARG A 104 -0.44 13.97 0.63
C ARG A 104 0.95 13.37 0.42
N LEU A 105 1.08 12.39 -0.47
CA LEU A 105 2.35 11.70 -0.73
C LEU A 105 3.41 12.58 -1.41
N GLU A 106 3.00 13.68 -2.05
CA GLU A 106 3.91 14.69 -2.60
C GLU A 106 4.71 15.41 -1.50
N VAL A 107 4.08 15.67 -0.35
CA VAL A 107 4.65 16.50 0.72
C VAL A 107 4.92 15.74 2.03
N ARG A 108 4.46 14.48 2.15
CA ARG A 108 4.62 13.65 3.34
C ARG A 108 5.23 12.28 3.00
N SER A 109 5.78 11.63 4.03
CA SER A 109 6.31 10.26 3.91
C SER A 109 5.17 9.24 3.83
N LEU A 110 5.46 8.05 3.26
CA LEU A 110 4.49 6.95 3.19
C LEU A 110 3.92 6.59 4.56
N SER A 111 4.79 6.53 5.58
CA SER A 111 4.40 6.21 6.96
C SER A 111 3.32 7.16 7.49
N VAL A 112 3.53 8.48 7.33
CA VAL A 112 2.57 9.50 7.79
C VAL A 112 1.24 9.40 7.04
N VAL A 113 1.28 9.18 5.73
CA VAL A 113 0.05 9.07 4.93
C VAL A 113 -0.74 7.79 5.29
N ILE A 114 -0.04 6.68 5.59
CA ILE A 114 -0.68 5.47 6.10
C ILE A 114 -1.32 5.73 7.47
N ASP A 115 -0.64 6.43 8.38
CA ASP A 115 -1.18 6.75 9.71
C ASP A 115 -2.46 7.59 9.63
N GLU A 116 -2.50 8.56 8.73
CA GLU A 116 -3.70 9.36 8.47
C GLU A 116 -4.86 8.56 7.84
N TYR A 117 -4.52 7.51 7.09
CA TYR A 117 -5.49 6.64 6.44
C TYR A 117 -6.09 5.59 7.40
N MET A 118 -5.33 5.16 8.41
CA MET A 118 -5.73 4.10 9.32
C MET A 118 -6.90 4.50 10.23
N PRO A 119 -7.79 3.55 10.58
CA PRO A 119 -8.81 3.82 11.59
C PRO A 119 -8.15 4.11 12.93
N ALA A 120 -8.70 5.08 13.67
CA ALA A 120 -8.23 5.43 15.00
C ALA A 120 -8.33 4.25 15.97
N LYS A 121 -7.49 4.24 17.01
CA LYS A 121 -7.59 3.28 18.11
C LYS A 121 -9.00 3.32 18.72
N GLY A 122 -9.61 2.16 18.93
CA GLY A 122 -11.00 2.04 19.35
C GLY A 122 -12.03 2.16 18.21
N GLY A 123 -11.57 2.23 16.96
CA GLY A 123 -12.39 2.11 15.76
C GLY A 123 -12.76 0.65 15.46
N TRP A 124 -12.93 0.34 14.18
CA TRP A 124 -13.39 -0.99 13.74
C TRP A 124 -12.32 -2.09 13.78
N LEU A 125 -11.06 -1.72 14.04
CA LEU A 125 -9.95 -2.65 14.31
C LEU A 125 -9.70 -2.76 15.82
N SER A 126 -9.52 -3.99 16.29
CA SER A 126 -9.04 -4.32 17.63
C SER A 126 -7.54 -4.01 17.79
N ASP A 127 -7.06 -4.00 19.02
CA ASP A 127 -5.63 -3.77 19.32
C ASP A 127 -4.71 -4.80 18.65
N LYS A 128 -5.12 -6.08 18.55
CA LYS A 128 -4.36 -7.12 17.85
C LYS A 128 -4.29 -6.83 16.35
N GLU A 129 -5.43 -6.51 15.74
CA GLU A 129 -5.48 -6.21 14.30
C GLU A 129 -4.68 -4.94 13.97
N LEU A 130 -4.76 -3.91 14.81
CA LEU A 130 -3.93 -2.71 14.69
C LEU A 130 -2.43 -3.05 14.73
N ALA A 131 -1.99 -3.91 15.64
CA ALA A 131 -0.59 -4.36 15.70
C ALA A 131 -0.15 -5.13 14.44
N THR A 132 -1.04 -5.95 13.88
CA THR A 132 -0.79 -6.64 12.61
C THR A 132 -0.67 -5.65 11.44
N PHE A 133 -1.53 -4.64 11.39
CA PHE A 133 -1.45 -3.58 10.38
C PHE A 133 -0.24 -2.67 10.54
N GLU A 134 0.25 -2.45 11.76
CA GLU A 134 1.50 -1.74 12.03
C GLU A 134 2.70 -2.52 11.47
N THR A 135 2.75 -3.84 11.67
CA THR A 135 3.80 -4.69 11.06
C THR A 135 3.75 -4.61 9.54
N PHE A 136 2.57 -4.68 8.94
CA PHE A 136 2.41 -4.57 7.49
C PHE A 136 2.84 -3.18 6.96
N LYS A 137 2.47 -2.10 7.67
CA LYS A 137 2.93 -0.74 7.36
C LYS A 137 4.46 -0.67 7.39
N GLN A 138 5.11 -1.20 8.42
CA GLN A 138 6.56 -1.16 8.57
C GLN A 138 7.28 -1.88 7.42
N GLU A 139 6.73 -3.01 6.95
CA GLU A 139 7.25 -3.72 5.77
C GLU A 139 7.21 -2.84 4.52
N LEU A 140 6.08 -2.18 4.23
CA LEU A 140 5.94 -1.31 3.05
C LEU A 140 6.81 -0.06 3.15
N VAL A 141 6.91 0.54 4.34
CA VAL A 141 7.78 1.70 4.58
C VAL A 141 9.24 1.34 4.32
N ARG A 142 9.71 0.18 4.81
CA ARG A 142 11.06 -0.29 4.54
C ARG A 142 11.31 -0.47 3.05
N LEU A 143 10.42 -1.18 2.34
CA LEU A 143 10.55 -1.40 0.89
C LEU A 143 10.58 -0.08 0.12
N ASN A 144 9.71 0.87 0.48
CA ASN A 144 9.71 2.21 -0.10
C ASN A 144 11.02 2.96 0.15
N ASP A 145 11.55 2.92 1.36
CA ASP A 145 12.77 3.62 1.73
C ASP A 145 14.00 3.04 1.01
N ASP A 146 14.02 1.72 0.83
CA ASP A 146 15.06 1.04 0.04
C ASP A 146 14.96 1.40 -1.45
N CYS A 147 13.75 1.50 -2.00
CA CYS A 147 13.54 2.03 -3.35
C CYS A 147 13.99 3.49 -3.49
N ALA A 148 13.73 4.32 -2.47
CA ALA A 148 14.12 5.73 -2.47
C ALA A 148 15.64 5.89 -2.43
N LYS A 149 16.35 5.06 -1.65
CA LYS A 149 17.83 5.03 -1.63
C LYS A 149 18.42 4.60 -2.98
N LYS A 150 17.78 3.61 -3.64
CA LYS A 150 18.22 3.14 -4.96
C LYS A 150 17.89 4.14 -6.08
N GLY A 151 16.80 4.90 -5.95
CA GLY A 151 16.26 5.72 -7.04
C GLY A 151 15.27 4.97 -7.95
N GLY A 152 14.75 3.83 -7.51
CA GLY A 152 13.89 2.95 -8.30
C GLY A 152 13.52 1.69 -7.53
N TYR A 153 12.77 0.78 -8.15
CA TYR A 153 12.43 -0.49 -7.51
C TYR A 153 13.70 -1.28 -7.17
N THR A 154 13.79 -1.80 -5.94
CA THR A 154 14.71 -2.91 -5.63
C THR A 154 14.13 -4.22 -6.16
N VAL A 155 14.95 -5.26 -6.31
CA VAL A 155 14.47 -6.59 -6.72
C VAL A 155 13.39 -7.09 -5.76
N GLU A 156 13.64 -6.99 -4.46
CA GLU A 156 12.70 -7.38 -3.41
C GLU A 156 11.39 -6.59 -3.49
N ALA A 157 11.46 -5.27 -3.67
CA ALA A 157 10.28 -4.42 -3.78
C ALA A 157 9.48 -4.71 -5.06
N ALA A 158 10.17 -4.99 -6.17
CA ALA A 158 9.54 -5.36 -7.43
C ALA A 158 8.82 -6.71 -7.31
N ASP A 159 9.49 -7.72 -6.77
CA ASP A 159 8.90 -9.03 -6.49
C ASP A 159 7.67 -8.92 -5.58
N TYR A 160 7.79 -8.15 -4.49
CA TYR A 160 6.70 -7.93 -3.56
C TYR A 160 5.51 -7.26 -4.22
N TYR A 161 5.74 -6.16 -4.93
CA TYR A 161 4.67 -5.42 -5.58
C TYR A 161 4.01 -6.24 -6.68
N ASP A 162 4.78 -6.91 -7.55
CA ASP A 162 4.21 -7.73 -8.62
C ASP A 162 3.42 -8.92 -8.09
N ARG A 163 3.79 -9.48 -6.92
CA ARG A 163 3.01 -10.53 -6.25
C ARG A 163 1.63 -10.03 -5.79
N TYR A 164 1.55 -8.79 -5.29
CA TYR A 164 0.37 -8.26 -4.59
C TYR A 164 -0.37 -7.14 -5.35
N LYS A 165 0.06 -6.77 -6.55
CA LYS A 165 -0.61 -5.70 -7.34
C LYS A 165 -1.97 -6.14 -7.87
N GLU A 166 -2.17 -7.44 -8.12
CA GLU A 166 -3.42 -7.97 -8.67
C GLU A 166 -4.54 -8.02 -7.63
N ARG A 167 -5.78 -7.83 -8.07
CA ARG A 167 -6.94 -7.74 -7.16
C ARG A 167 -7.16 -9.01 -6.33
N GLU A 168 -6.91 -10.18 -6.89
CA GLU A 168 -7.04 -11.44 -6.13
C GLU A 168 -5.95 -11.57 -5.05
N ALA A 169 -4.78 -10.96 -5.26
CA ALA A 169 -3.72 -10.94 -4.28
C ALA A 169 -4.01 -9.98 -3.10
N ASP A 170 -4.82 -8.93 -3.32
CA ASP A 170 -5.32 -8.08 -2.23
C ASP A 170 -6.11 -8.92 -1.20
N LYS A 171 -6.97 -9.82 -1.67
CA LYS A 171 -7.75 -10.75 -0.83
C LYS A 171 -6.85 -11.75 -0.11
N GLU A 172 -5.86 -12.32 -0.82
CA GLU A 172 -4.88 -13.23 -0.22
C GLU A 172 -4.15 -12.54 0.93
N ARG A 173 -3.67 -11.31 0.70
CA ARG A 173 -2.95 -10.55 1.72
C ARG A 173 -3.85 -10.17 2.89
N ALA A 174 -5.07 -9.71 2.63
CA ALA A 174 -6.04 -9.42 3.69
C ALA A 174 -6.32 -10.66 4.55
N LYS A 175 -6.44 -11.85 3.94
CA LYS A 175 -6.61 -13.12 4.65
C LYS A 175 -5.39 -13.49 5.49
N GLN A 176 -4.17 -13.32 4.97
CA GLN A 176 -2.93 -13.53 5.74
C GLN A 176 -2.90 -12.64 6.99
N LEU A 177 -3.27 -11.36 6.87
CA LEU A 177 -3.34 -10.45 8.02
C LEU A 177 -4.44 -10.85 8.99
N TRP A 178 -5.60 -11.31 8.48
CA TRP A 178 -6.69 -11.79 9.31
C TRP A 178 -6.26 -12.98 10.16
N ASP A 179 -5.69 -14.01 9.53
CA ASP A 179 -5.23 -15.21 10.22
C ASP A 179 -4.12 -14.89 11.25
N ALA A 180 -3.23 -13.94 10.97
CA ALA A 180 -2.21 -13.47 11.91
C ALA A 180 -2.76 -12.65 13.09
N SER A 181 -3.99 -12.12 12.99
CA SER A 181 -4.60 -11.27 14.01
C SER A 181 -5.54 -12.00 14.99
N ARG A 182 -5.78 -13.30 14.78
CA ARG A 182 -6.67 -14.12 15.64
C ARG A 182 -5.97 -14.54 16.93
#